data_AF-A0A1Z5TS21-F1
#
_entry.id   AF-A0A1Z5TS21-F1
#
_cell.length_a   1.000
_cell.length_b   1.000
_cell.length_c   1.000
_cell.angle_alpha   90.00
_cell.angle_beta   90.00
_cell.angle_gamma   90.00
#
_symmetry.space_group_name_H-M   'P 1'
#
loop_
_entity.id
_entity.type
_entity.pdbx_description
1 polymer ?
#
loop_
_entity_poly.entity_id
_entity_poly.type
_entity_poly.pdbx_seq_one_letter_code
_entity_poly.pdbx_strand_id
1 'polypeptide(L)'
;MSQPGDYNAVRQDIAALLKQPEYDDGSAGPVLVRLAWHSAGTYDAESDTGGSNGAGMRYEAEGGDPANAGLQHARVFLEPIKQKHNWITYSDLWTLAGVEAVKQMDGPTIEWRPGRTDFVDDSKLPPRGRLPDGAQGADHIRFIFYRMGFTDQEIVALSGAHNLGRCHSDRSGFHGAWVNNPTRFSNTYFKLMISLNWKEKTLDNGVRQFVHYDEDMDEELMMLPTDLALLSDPSFKPWVELYAKDKDRFYADFAKVFAKLMELGIQRDESGAVVNTDNVKGGYHSAPKKSKHAGKPEAVDRYGEAAPVKDENKQFRARL
;
A
#
# COMPACT_ATOMS: atom_id res chain seq x y z
N MET A 1 0.26 17.35 20.96
CA MET A 1 0.83 17.67 19.64
C MET A 1 2.34 17.55 19.77
N SER A 2 3.03 16.85 18.86
CA SER A 2 4.50 16.83 18.87
C SER A 2 5.08 18.06 18.17
N GLN A 3 6.37 18.32 18.39
CA GLN A 3 7.08 19.35 17.64
C GLN A 3 7.25 18.94 16.17
N PRO A 4 7.27 19.89 15.21
CA PRO A 4 7.60 19.59 13.83
C PRO A 4 8.92 18.82 13.70
N GLY A 5 8.90 17.72 12.92
CA GLY A 5 10.07 16.85 12.75
C GLY A 5 10.23 15.77 13.81
N ASP A 6 9.40 15.73 14.85
CA ASP A 6 9.39 14.63 15.83
C ASP A 6 8.63 13.42 15.29
N TYR A 7 9.25 12.70 14.34
CA TYR A 7 8.72 11.48 13.75
C TYR A 7 8.66 10.31 14.73
N ASN A 8 9.43 10.34 15.82
CA ASN A 8 9.38 9.30 16.84
C ASN A 8 8.05 9.33 17.60
N ALA A 9 7.56 10.52 17.96
CA ALA A 9 6.22 10.65 18.53
C ALA A 9 5.13 10.13 17.58
N VAL A 10 5.25 10.40 16.28
CA VAL A 10 4.31 9.89 15.26
C VAL A 10 4.35 8.36 15.19
N ARG A 11 5.53 7.74 15.20
CA ARG A 11 5.70 6.28 15.23
C ARG A 11 5.04 5.65 16.46
N GLN A 12 5.18 6.26 17.64
CA GLN A 12 4.53 5.77 18.86
C GLN A 12 3.01 5.78 18.75
N ASP A 13 2.44 6.85 18.19
CA ASP A 13 0.99 6.93 17.98
C ASP A 13 0.50 5.94 16.90
N ILE A 14 1.28 5.70 15.85
CA ILE A 14 0.99 4.64 14.86
C ILE A 14 1.01 3.27 15.53
N ALA A 15 2.03 2.97 16.34
CA ALA A 15 2.13 1.69 17.05
C ALA A 15 0.92 1.47 17.98
N ALA A 16 0.48 2.50 18.69
CA ALA A 16 -0.72 2.44 19.52
C ALA A 16 -2.01 2.25 18.72
N LEU A 17 -2.07 2.76 17.48
CA LEU A 17 -3.22 2.63 16.58
C LEU A 17 -3.40 1.20 16.05
N LEU A 18 -2.35 0.38 15.99
CA LEU A 18 -2.41 -0.91 15.31
C LEU A 18 -3.48 -1.84 15.88
N LYS A 19 -3.75 -1.80 17.19
CA LYS A 19 -4.81 -2.60 17.79
C LYS A 19 -6.18 -2.01 17.43
N GLN A 20 -6.93 -2.72 16.59
CA GLN A 20 -8.29 -2.38 16.18
C GLN A 20 -9.20 -3.61 16.36
N PRO A 21 -9.72 -3.88 17.57
CA PRO A 21 -10.44 -5.13 17.88
C PRO A 21 -11.65 -5.42 16.98
N GLU A 22 -12.23 -4.38 16.38
CA GLU A 22 -13.40 -4.48 15.51
C GLU A 22 -13.07 -4.55 14.00
N TYR A 23 -11.78 -4.53 13.63
CA TYR A 23 -11.33 -4.53 12.25
C TYR A 23 -10.48 -5.76 11.93
N ASP A 24 -10.94 -6.55 10.97
CA ASP A 24 -10.30 -7.79 10.50
C ASP A 24 -9.82 -8.65 11.69
N ASP A 25 -8.54 -8.99 11.72
CA ASP A 25 -7.88 -9.84 12.72
C ASP A 25 -7.51 -9.07 14.01
N GLY A 26 -8.32 -8.06 14.36
CA GLY A 26 -8.07 -7.19 15.50
C GLY A 26 -6.95 -6.16 15.29
N SER A 27 -6.52 -5.95 14.03
CA SER A 27 -5.32 -5.16 13.70
C SER A 27 -5.46 -4.30 12.44
N ALA A 28 -5.07 -3.02 12.53
CA ALA A 28 -4.89 -2.14 11.39
C ALA A 28 -3.55 -2.35 10.66
N GLY A 29 -2.61 -3.11 11.24
CA GLY A 29 -1.26 -3.28 10.69
C GLY A 29 -1.24 -3.66 9.22
N PRO A 30 -1.90 -4.76 8.80
CA PRO A 30 -1.91 -5.18 7.40
C PRO A 30 -2.47 -4.14 6.43
N VAL A 31 -3.55 -3.43 6.80
CA VAL A 31 -4.15 -2.41 5.93
C VAL A 31 -3.29 -1.15 5.83
N LEU A 32 -2.49 -0.82 6.87
CA LEU A 32 -1.51 0.27 6.80
C LEU A 32 -0.33 -0.09 5.89
N VAL A 33 0.15 -1.33 5.92
CA VAL A 33 1.17 -1.82 4.98
C VAL A 33 0.64 -1.76 3.54
N ARG A 34 -0.61 -2.18 3.32
CA ARG A 34 -1.28 -2.07 2.03
C ARG A 34 -1.43 -0.61 1.59
N LEU A 35 -1.84 0.30 2.47
CA LEU A 35 -1.95 1.73 2.14
C LEU A 35 -0.61 2.30 1.67
N ALA A 36 0.48 2.00 2.38
CA ALA A 36 1.82 2.44 2.00
C ALA A 36 2.23 1.83 0.65
N TRP A 37 2.04 0.51 0.45
CA TRP A 37 2.28 -0.17 -0.83
C TRP A 37 1.53 0.50 -1.97
N HIS A 38 0.22 0.69 -1.83
CA HIS A 38 -0.63 1.27 -2.88
C HIS A 38 -0.30 2.74 -3.16
N SER A 39 0.12 3.50 -2.15
CA SER A 39 0.56 4.88 -2.35
C SER A 39 1.82 4.98 -3.20
N ALA A 40 2.71 3.98 -3.13
CA ALA A 40 3.95 3.96 -3.91
C ALA A 40 3.83 3.19 -5.24
N GLY A 41 3.01 2.14 -5.27
CA GLY A 41 2.89 1.17 -6.36
C GLY A 41 2.21 1.69 -7.63
N THR A 42 1.82 2.97 -7.67
CA THR A 42 1.30 3.60 -8.89
C THR A 42 2.39 4.29 -9.72
N TYR A 43 3.64 4.30 -9.22
CA TYR A 43 4.76 4.95 -9.89
C TYR A 43 5.05 4.38 -11.28
N ASP A 44 5.40 5.29 -12.19
CA ASP A 44 5.86 4.96 -13.52
C ASP A 44 7.10 5.82 -13.85
N ALA A 45 8.24 5.17 -14.12
CA ALA A 45 9.51 5.85 -14.33
C ALA A 45 9.57 6.65 -15.64
N GLU A 46 8.78 6.28 -16.65
CA GLU A 46 8.77 6.95 -17.95
C GLU A 46 8.01 8.28 -17.89
N SER A 47 6.81 8.27 -17.32
CA SER A 47 5.96 9.46 -17.19
C SER A 47 6.22 10.28 -15.93
N ASP A 48 6.96 9.74 -14.96
CA ASP A 48 7.23 10.37 -13.65
C ASP A 48 5.93 10.83 -12.97
N THR A 49 4.95 9.92 -12.90
CA THR A 49 3.64 10.12 -12.26
C THR A 49 3.30 8.97 -11.32
N GLY A 50 2.42 9.21 -10.36
CA GLY A 50 2.19 8.30 -9.24
C GLY A 50 3.40 8.23 -8.29
N GLY A 51 3.43 7.22 -7.43
CA GLY A 51 4.49 7.06 -6.43
C GLY A 51 4.17 7.71 -5.10
N SER A 52 5.10 7.58 -4.16
CA SER A 52 4.81 7.80 -2.73
C SER A 52 4.66 9.27 -2.33
N ASN A 53 4.98 10.20 -3.25
CA ASN A 53 4.82 11.63 -3.05
C ASN A 53 3.40 12.10 -3.42
N GLY A 54 2.91 13.11 -2.73
CA GLY A 54 1.67 13.82 -3.08
C GLY A 54 0.38 13.33 -2.42
N ALA A 55 0.37 12.13 -1.83
CA ALA A 55 -0.80 11.52 -1.21
C ALA A 55 -2.01 11.51 -2.16
N GLY A 56 -1.77 11.07 -3.40
CA GLY A 56 -2.71 11.20 -4.52
C GLY A 56 -4.04 10.45 -4.33
N MET A 57 -4.06 9.41 -3.49
CA MET A 57 -5.31 8.77 -3.04
C MET A 57 -6.27 9.71 -2.28
N ARG A 58 -5.88 10.93 -1.91
CA ARG A 58 -6.84 11.96 -1.43
C ARG A 58 -7.81 12.40 -2.53
N TYR A 59 -7.42 12.28 -3.80
CA TYR A 59 -8.22 12.67 -4.96
C TYR A 59 -9.02 11.48 -5.51
N GLU A 60 -10.15 11.74 -6.16
CA GLU A 60 -11.03 10.67 -6.68
C GLU A 60 -10.41 9.89 -7.85
N ALA A 61 -9.57 10.53 -8.65
CA ALA A 61 -8.93 9.88 -9.79
C ALA A 61 -8.14 8.63 -9.37
N GLU A 62 -7.39 8.73 -8.26
CA GLU A 62 -6.59 7.63 -7.71
C GLU A 62 -7.29 6.94 -6.53
N GLY A 63 -7.87 7.70 -5.61
CA GLY A 63 -8.52 7.17 -4.41
C GLY A 63 -9.80 6.38 -4.67
N GLY A 64 -10.42 6.57 -5.84
CA GLY A 64 -11.58 5.79 -6.32
C GLY A 64 -11.21 4.72 -7.36
N ASP A 65 -9.92 4.45 -7.59
CA ASP A 65 -9.50 3.26 -8.34
C ASP A 65 -10.01 1.99 -7.62
N PRO A 66 -10.69 1.05 -8.30
CA PRO A 66 -11.13 -0.20 -7.70
C PRO A 66 -10.03 -0.97 -6.96
N ALA A 67 -8.78 -0.91 -7.44
CA ALA A 67 -7.65 -1.55 -6.77
C ALA A 67 -7.34 -0.95 -5.39
N ASN A 68 -7.82 0.27 -5.11
CA ASN A 68 -7.69 0.96 -3.82
C ASN A 68 -8.90 0.76 -2.90
N ALA A 69 -9.88 -0.06 -3.28
CA ALA A 69 -11.04 -0.39 -2.44
C ALA A 69 -10.59 -0.91 -1.06
N GLY A 70 -11.22 -0.40 0.01
CA GLY A 70 -10.90 -0.73 1.40
C GLY A 70 -9.85 0.20 2.04
N LEU A 71 -9.02 0.91 1.26
CA LEU A 71 -7.99 1.79 1.83
C LEU A 71 -8.56 3.04 2.52
N GLN A 72 -9.85 3.33 2.36
CA GLN A 72 -10.54 4.32 3.17
C GLN A 72 -10.45 4.03 4.67
N HIS A 73 -10.45 2.75 5.09
CA HIS A 73 -10.31 2.40 6.51
C HIS A 73 -8.96 2.85 7.07
N ALA A 74 -7.87 2.50 6.39
CA ALA A 74 -6.52 2.92 6.77
C ALA A 74 -6.38 4.46 6.83
N ARG A 75 -6.91 5.18 5.84
CA ARG A 75 -6.89 6.65 5.84
C ARG A 75 -7.66 7.22 7.03
N VAL A 76 -8.86 6.70 7.33
CA VAL A 76 -9.67 7.14 8.47
C VAL A 76 -8.98 6.84 9.81
N PHE A 77 -8.35 5.67 9.97
CA PHE A 77 -7.59 5.33 11.17
C PHE A 77 -6.43 6.30 11.44
N LEU A 78 -5.79 6.82 10.38
CA LEU A 78 -4.68 7.77 10.50
C LEU A 78 -5.11 9.22 10.75
N GLU A 79 -6.40 9.58 10.56
CA GLU A 79 -6.87 10.96 10.74
C GLU A 79 -6.65 11.53 12.16
N PRO A 80 -6.91 10.81 13.27
CA PRO A 80 -6.59 11.30 14.61
C PRO A 80 -5.09 11.60 14.80
N ILE A 81 -4.21 10.78 14.21
CA ILE A 81 -2.75 11.01 14.24
C ILE A 81 -2.40 12.25 13.43
N LYS A 82 -2.94 12.39 12.20
CA LYS A 82 -2.76 13.59 11.39
C LYS A 82 -3.20 14.86 12.11
N GLN A 83 -4.32 14.82 12.84
CA GLN A 83 -4.81 15.95 13.62
C GLN A 83 -3.89 16.29 14.81
N LYS A 84 -3.36 15.28 15.50
CA LYS A 84 -2.41 15.44 16.61
C LYS A 84 -1.04 15.94 16.15
N HIS A 85 -0.62 15.58 14.93
CA HIS A 85 0.64 15.96 14.31
C HIS A 85 0.39 16.73 13.02
N ASN A 86 -0.32 17.86 13.11
CA ASN A 86 -0.77 18.60 11.92
C ASN A 86 0.36 19.03 10.95
N TRP A 87 1.61 19.07 11.42
CA TRP A 87 2.81 19.37 10.66
C TRP A 87 3.24 18.25 9.69
N ILE A 88 2.89 16.98 9.95
CA ILE A 88 3.26 15.88 9.05
C ILE A 88 2.37 15.90 7.81
N THR A 89 2.94 15.64 6.64
CA THR A 89 2.18 15.49 5.39
C THR A 89 1.45 14.15 5.38
N TYR A 90 0.37 14.03 4.61
CA TYR A 90 -0.28 12.74 4.41
C TYR A 90 0.67 11.73 3.75
N SER A 91 1.49 12.18 2.80
CA SER A 91 2.49 11.34 2.12
C SER A 91 3.50 10.74 3.10
N ASP A 92 4.08 11.55 3.99
CA ASP A 92 4.97 11.02 5.02
C ASP A 92 4.21 10.16 6.03
N LEU A 93 3.00 10.55 6.44
CA LEU A 93 2.22 9.76 7.40
C LEU A 93 1.87 8.37 6.88
N TRP A 94 1.41 8.24 5.63
CA TRP A 94 1.00 6.95 5.05
C TRP A 94 2.19 6.02 4.84
N THR A 95 3.30 6.53 4.34
CA THR A 95 4.53 5.73 4.15
C THR A 95 5.16 5.35 5.49
N LEU A 96 5.18 6.28 6.46
CA LEU A 96 5.64 6.02 7.82
C LEU A 96 4.79 4.96 8.52
N ALA A 97 3.47 5.00 8.31
CA ALA A 97 2.54 4.04 8.87
C ALA A 97 2.81 2.61 8.37
N GLY A 98 3.08 2.44 7.08
CA GLY A 98 3.44 1.13 6.53
C GLY A 98 4.73 0.55 7.12
N VAL A 99 5.81 1.35 7.15
CA VAL A 99 7.11 0.87 7.67
C VAL A 99 7.06 0.58 9.17
N GLU A 100 6.32 1.40 9.95
CA GLU A 100 6.16 1.16 11.37
C GLU A 100 5.27 -0.05 11.63
N ALA A 101 4.20 -0.25 10.85
CA ALA A 101 3.33 -1.42 10.95
C ALA A 101 4.11 -2.72 10.72
N VAL A 102 4.98 -2.80 9.71
CA VAL A 102 5.84 -3.98 9.49
C VAL A 102 6.68 -4.27 10.73
N LYS A 103 7.36 -3.26 11.28
CA LYS A 103 8.21 -3.42 12.47
C LYS A 103 7.44 -3.91 13.69
N GLN A 104 6.26 -3.34 13.94
CA GLN A 104 5.43 -3.69 15.10
C GLN A 104 4.77 -5.07 14.98
N MET A 105 4.69 -5.62 13.77
CA MET A 105 4.23 -6.99 13.50
C MET A 105 5.40 -7.99 13.43
N ASP A 106 6.51 -7.78 14.15
CA ASP A 106 7.72 -8.63 14.15
C ASP A 106 8.47 -8.71 12.80
N GLY A 107 8.24 -7.75 11.91
CA GLY A 107 8.97 -7.63 10.65
C GLY A 107 10.33 -6.93 10.80
N PRO A 108 11.11 -6.85 9.71
CA PRO A 108 12.38 -6.16 9.74
C PRO A 108 12.22 -4.65 9.94
N THR A 109 13.27 -3.99 10.44
CA THR A 109 13.35 -2.53 10.42
C THR A 109 13.64 -2.06 9.00
N ILE A 110 12.81 -1.14 8.51
CA ILE A 110 12.89 -0.61 7.15
C ILE A 110 13.43 0.83 7.23
N GLU A 111 14.45 1.13 6.42
CA GLU A 111 14.93 2.51 6.29
C GLU A 111 13.83 3.38 5.70
N TRP A 112 13.55 4.52 6.35
CA TRP A 112 12.55 5.47 5.90
C TRP A 112 13.06 6.88 6.14
N ARG A 113 12.86 7.74 5.14
CA ARG A 113 13.31 9.13 5.17
C ARG A 113 12.12 10.07 4.96
N PRO A 114 11.97 11.13 5.77
CA PRO A 114 10.91 12.10 5.61
C PRO A 114 11.15 13.06 4.44
N GLY A 115 10.21 13.99 4.26
CA GLY A 115 10.31 15.13 3.35
C GLY A 115 9.32 15.08 2.20
N ARG A 116 8.45 14.06 2.15
CA ARG A 116 7.39 14.00 1.16
C ARG A 116 6.38 15.11 1.40
N THR A 117 5.75 15.51 0.33
CA THR A 117 4.79 16.60 0.30
C THR A 117 3.43 16.10 -0.14
N ASP A 118 2.40 16.88 0.14
CA ASP A 118 1.05 16.60 -0.32
C ASP A 118 0.79 17.42 -1.59
N PHE A 119 0.21 16.80 -2.61
CA PHE A 119 -0.21 17.51 -3.81
C PHE A 119 -1.29 18.54 -3.46
N VAL A 120 -1.33 19.59 -4.27
CA VAL A 120 -2.30 20.69 -4.18
C VAL A 120 -3.30 20.66 -5.34
N ASP A 121 -3.01 19.89 -6.39
CA ASP A 121 -3.86 19.62 -7.53
C ASP A 121 -3.67 18.18 -8.05
N ASP A 122 -4.34 17.83 -9.14
CA ASP A 122 -4.38 16.50 -9.73
C ASP A 122 -3.36 16.26 -10.85
N SER A 123 -2.42 17.19 -11.09
CA SER A 123 -1.54 17.18 -12.27
C SER A 123 -0.56 16.00 -12.35
N LYS A 124 -0.24 15.38 -11.22
CA LYS A 124 0.71 14.25 -11.09
C LYS A 124 0.01 12.93 -10.72
N LEU A 125 -1.33 12.90 -10.72
CA LEU A 125 -2.06 11.68 -10.42
C LEU A 125 -1.91 10.66 -11.54
N PRO A 126 -1.72 9.38 -11.19
CA PRO A 126 -1.64 8.31 -12.17
C PRO A 126 -3.01 8.06 -12.82
N PRO A 127 -3.06 7.56 -14.08
CA PRO A 127 -4.25 6.90 -14.57
C PRO A 127 -4.55 5.64 -13.73
N ARG A 128 -5.83 5.25 -13.71
CA ARG A 128 -6.27 4.02 -13.04
C ARG A 128 -5.66 2.77 -13.69
N GLY A 129 -5.53 1.70 -12.90
CA GLY A 129 -5.05 0.40 -13.39
C GLY A 129 -3.52 0.23 -13.39
N ARG A 130 -2.79 1.05 -12.62
CA ARG A 130 -1.34 0.89 -12.42
C ARG A 130 -0.94 -0.06 -11.30
N LEU A 131 -1.90 -0.66 -10.61
CA LEU A 131 -1.62 -1.64 -9.57
C LEU A 131 -1.70 -3.06 -10.16
N PRO A 132 -0.96 -4.03 -9.61
CA PRO A 132 -1.01 -5.42 -10.08
C PRO A 132 -2.41 -6.01 -9.87
N ASP A 133 -2.82 -6.87 -10.80
CA ASP A 133 -4.09 -7.60 -10.76
C ASP A 133 -3.79 -9.02 -10.27
N GLY A 134 -4.37 -9.38 -9.12
CA GLY A 134 -4.17 -10.67 -8.48
C GLY A 134 -4.62 -11.87 -9.31
N ALA A 135 -5.46 -11.66 -10.34
CA ALA A 135 -5.95 -12.71 -11.22
C ALA A 135 -4.97 -13.09 -12.34
N GLN A 136 -3.87 -12.36 -12.51
CA GLN A 136 -2.94 -12.52 -13.62
C GLN A 136 -1.71 -13.38 -13.28
N GLY A 137 -0.86 -13.64 -14.27
CA GLY A 137 0.37 -14.42 -14.14
C GLY A 137 1.66 -13.59 -14.10
N ALA A 138 2.79 -14.27 -14.18
CA ALA A 138 4.14 -13.68 -14.04
C ALA A 138 4.44 -12.54 -15.02
N ASP A 139 3.99 -12.64 -16.27
CA ASP A 139 4.19 -11.59 -17.28
C ASP A 139 3.53 -10.26 -16.89
N HIS A 140 2.33 -10.32 -16.31
CA HIS A 140 1.66 -9.12 -15.79
C HIS A 140 2.42 -8.53 -14.59
N ILE A 141 2.85 -9.38 -13.67
CA ILE A 141 3.63 -8.94 -12.51
C ILE A 141 4.91 -8.22 -12.98
N ARG A 142 5.66 -8.81 -13.93
CA ARG A 142 6.84 -8.15 -14.52
C ARG A 142 6.48 -6.85 -15.23
N PHE A 143 5.43 -6.83 -16.05
CA PHE A 143 4.97 -5.61 -16.74
C PHE A 143 4.74 -4.45 -15.76
N ILE A 144 4.07 -4.72 -14.64
CA ILE A 144 3.79 -3.71 -13.61
C ILE A 144 5.07 -3.28 -12.90
N PHE A 145 5.89 -4.22 -12.43
CA PHE A 145 7.01 -3.92 -11.54
C PHE A 145 8.28 -3.46 -12.27
N TYR A 146 8.51 -3.89 -13.51
CA TYR A 146 9.68 -3.46 -14.28
C TYR A 146 9.60 -1.98 -14.65
N ARG A 147 8.39 -1.43 -14.86
CA ARG A 147 8.23 0.03 -15.04
C ARG A 147 8.72 0.84 -13.83
N MET A 148 8.68 0.23 -12.64
CA MET A 148 9.11 0.84 -11.38
C MET A 148 10.61 0.59 -11.11
N GLY A 149 11.29 -0.16 -11.98
CA GLY A 149 12.69 -0.51 -11.84
C GLY A 149 12.97 -1.64 -10.85
N PHE A 150 12.00 -2.53 -10.58
CA PHE A 150 12.22 -3.72 -9.76
C PHE A 150 12.72 -4.91 -10.59
N THR A 151 13.57 -5.72 -9.99
CA THR A 151 14.02 -7.02 -10.53
C THR A 151 13.11 -8.16 -10.09
N ASP A 152 13.26 -9.34 -10.69
CA ASP A 152 12.50 -10.54 -10.31
C ASP A 152 12.65 -10.92 -8.83
N GLN A 153 13.86 -10.79 -8.29
CA GLN A 153 14.13 -11.02 -6.87
C GLN A 153 13.35 -10.03 -5.99
N GLU A 154 13.35 -8.75 -6.37
CA GLU A 154 12.69 -7.68 -5.62
C GLU A 154 11.17 -7.82 -5.65
N ILE A 155 10.61 -8.25 -6.79
CA ILE A 155 9.20 -8.60 -6.94
C ILE A 155 8.82 -9.69 -5.94
N VAL A 156 9.55 -10.81 -5.94
CA VAL A 156 9.26 -11.94 -5.04
C VAL A 156 9.40 -11.52 -3.58
N ALA A 157 10.42 -10.71 -3.24
CA ALA A 157 10.57 -10.19 -1.89
C ALA A 157 9.34 -9.35 -1.47
N LEU A 158 8.89 -8.41 -2.30
CA LEU A 158 7.72 -7.57 -1.99
C LEU A 158 6.43 -8.38 -1.83
N SER A 159 6.23 -9.41 -2.65
CA SER A 159 5.08 -10.34 -2.51
C SER A 159 5.03 -11.02 -1.15
N GLY A 160 6.16 -11.15 -0.44
CA GLY A 160 6.19 -11.66 0.93
C GLY A 160 5.35 -10.84 1.93
N ALA A 161 4.97 -9.60 1.60
CA ALA A 161 4.00 -8.83 2.39
C ALA A 161 2.62 -9.50 2.47
N HIS A 162 2.26 -10.39 1.54
CA HIS A 162 1.04 -11.21 1.61
C HIS A 162 1.03 -12.19 2.79
N ASN A 163 2.13 -12.33 3.54
CA ASN A 163 2.06 -12.91 4.88
C ASN A 163 1.14 -12.12 5.84
N LEU A 164 0.79 -10.87 5.53
CA LEU A 164 -0.05 -10.02 6.36
C LEU A 164 -1.47 -9.88 5.79
N GLY A 165 -2.45 -9.92 6.69
CA GLY A 165 -3.85 -9.64 6.40
C GLY A 165 -4.55 -10.71 5.56
N ARG A 166 -5.57 -10.27 4.84
CA ARG A 166 -6.50 -11.11 4.09
C ARG A 166 -7.13 -10.35 2.92
N CYS A 167 -7.64 -11.09 1.95
CA CYS A 167 -8.52 -10.55 0.91
C CYS A 167 -9.98 -10.49 1.37
N HIS A 168 -10.75 -9.59 0.76
CA HIS A 168 -12.19 -9.43 1.01
C HIS A 168 -12.97 -9.31 -0.30
N SER A 169 -14.06 -10.09 -0.39
CA SER A 169 -14.85 -10.22 -1.61
C SER A 169 -15.49 -8.91 -2.07
N ASP A 170 -15.80 -8.02 -1.12
CA ASP A 170 -16.36 -6.68 -1.36
C ASP A 170 -15.31 -5.63 -1.77
N ARG A 171 -14.02 -5.99 -1.74
CA ARG A 171 -12.90 -5.08 -2.08
C ARG A 171 -12.20 -5.52 -3.35
N SER A 172 -11.62 -6.72 -3.35
CA SER A 172 -10.84 -7.26 -4.46
C SER A 172 -11.55 -8.37 -5.22
N GLY A 173 -12.67 -8.87 -4.70
CA GLY A 173 -13.35 -10.06 -5.21
C GLY A 173 -12.76 -11.38 -4.69
N PHE A 174 -11.51 -11.39 -4.22
CA PHE A 174 -10.88 -12.54 -3.56
C PHE A 174 -11.29 -12.62 -2.08
N HIS A 175 -11.15 -13.79 -1.45
CA HIS A 175 -11.54 -14.00 -0.05
C HIS A 175 -10.55 -14.86 0.73
N GLY A 176 -10.24 -14.44 1.96
CA GLY A 176 -9.51 -15.26 2.93
C GLY A 176 -8.09 -14.78 3.21
N ALA A 177 -7.45 -15.40 4.20
CA ALA A 177 -6.08 -15.09 4.61
C ALA A 177 -5.07 -16.00 3.90
N TRP A 178 -3.84 -15.50 3.72
CA TRP A 178 -2.74 -16.31 3.18
C TRP A 178 -2.11 -17.24 4.22
N VAL A 179 -2.19 -16.89 5.50
CA VAL A 179 -1.57 -17.59 6.64
C VAL A 179 -2.50 -17.55 7.85
N ASN A 180 -2.37 -18.50 8.78
CA ASN A 180 -3.21 -18.56 9.98
C ASN A 180 -2.98 -17.39 10.96
N ASN A 181 -1.79 -16.78 10.97
CA ASN A 181 -1.49 -15.60 11.79
C ASN A 181 -1.20 -14.36 10.92
N PRO A 182 -2.24 -13.71 10.39
CA PRO A 182 -2.11 -12.62 9.43
C PRO A 182 -1.65 -11.28 10.05
N THR A 183 -1.43 -11.23 11.36
CA THR A 183 -0.98 -10.01 12.08
C THR A 183 0.47 -10.08 12.53
N ARG A 184 1.20 -11.12 12.10
CA ARG A 184 2.62 -11.30 12.39
C ARG A 184 3.41 -11.53 11.12
N PHE A 185 4.28 -10.59 10.80
CA PHE A 185 5.21 -10.69 9.67
C PHE A 185 6.17 -11.86 9.86
N SER A 186 6.26 -12.72 8.84
CA SER A 186 7.10 -13.91 8.83
C SER A 186 7.32 -14.42 7.40
N ASN A 187 8.13 -15.47 7.24
CA ASN A 187 8.27 -16.15 5.96
C ASN A 187 7.26 -17.31 5.75
N THR A 188 6.20 -17.35 6.57
CA THR A 188 5.19 -18.43 6.53
C THR A 188 4.44 -18.46 5.20
N TYR A 189 4.16 -17.29 4.59
CA TYR A 189 3.61 -17.20 3.24
C TYR A 189 4.38 -18.07 2.23
N PHE A 190 5.71 -17.93 2.15
CA PHE A 190 6.52 -18.74 1.24
C PHE A 190 6.56 -20.21 1.63
N LYS A 191 6.62 -20.52 2.94
CA LYS A 191 6.62 -21.91 3.42
C LYS A 191 5.33 -22.64 3.03
N LEU A 192 4.18 -22.05 3.32
CA LEU A 192 2.87 -22.63 3.02
C LEU A 192 2.64 -22.73 1.50
N MET A 193 3.09 -21.72 0.74
CA MET A 193 3.04 -21.75 -0.73
C MET A 193 3.68 -23.01 -1.30
N ILE A 194 4.84 -23.44 -0.78
CA ILE A 194 5.56 -24.62 -1.29
C ILE A 194 5.14 -25.94 -0.63
N SER A 195 4.64 -25.91 0.60
CA SER A 195 4.38 -27.13 1.39
C SER A 195 2.95 -27.66 1.29
N LEU A 196 1.99 -26.78 1.00
CA LEU A 196 0.58 -27.14 0.96
C LEU A 196 0.14 -27.52 -0.46
N ASN A 197 -0.85 -28.41 -0.54
CA ASN A 197 -1.53 -28.69 -1.79
C ASN A 197 -2.66 -27.68 -2.01
N TRP A 198 -2.50 -26.83 -3.02
CA TRP A 198 -3.43 -25.77 -3.38
C TRP A 198 -4.42 -26.24 -4.44
N LYS A 199 -5.72 -26.12 -4.16
CA LYS A 199 -6.79 -26.48 -5.10
C LYS A 199 -7.44 -25.22 -5.67
N GLU A 200 -7.64 -25.18 -6.97
CA GLU A 200 -8.40 -24.09 -7.60
C GLU A 200 -9.86 -24.12 -7.12
N LYS A 201 -10.39 -22.94 -6.78
CA LYS A 201 -11.77 -22.70 -6.34
C LYS A 201 -12.28 -21.45 -7.05
N THR A 202 -13.44 -21.58 -7.67
CA THR A 202 -14.19 -20.42 -8.16
C THR A 202 -15.16 -19.98 -7.06
N LEU A 203 -15.06 -18.73 -6.63
CA LEU A 203 -15.97 -18.14 -5.65
C LEU A 203 -17.34 -17.82 -6.27
N ASP A 204 -18.33 -17.53 -5.43
CA ASP A 204 -19.70 -17.20 -5.85
C ASP A 204 -19.78 -15.99 -6.80
N ASN A 205 -18.82 -15.07 -6.71
CA ASN A 205 -18.71 -13.91 -7.59
C ASN A 205 -17.97 -14.20 -8.92
N GLY A 206 -17.60 -15.45 -9.19
CA GLY A 206 -16.90 -15.89 -10.39
C GLY A 206 -15.38 -15.68 -10.36
N VAL A 207 -14.82 -15.09 -9.31
CA VAL A 207 -13.36 -14.94 -9.15
C VAL A 207 -12.73 -16.29 -8.85
N ARG A 208 -11.63 -16.60 -9.53
CA ARG A 208 -10.84 -17.82 -9.31
C ARG A 208 -9.70 -17.54 -8.35
N GLN A 209 -9.55 -18.37 -7.33
CA GLN A 209 -8.43 -18.38 -6.40
C GLN A 209 -8.02 -19.81 -6.07
N PHE A 210 -6.96 -19.97 -5.30
CA PHE A 210 -6.53 -21.27 -4.81
C PHE A 210 -6.74 -21.35 -3.31
N VAL A 211 -7.14 -22.52 -2.82
CA VAL A 211 -7.42 -22.74 -1.39
C VAL A 211 -6.75 -23.98 -0.85
N HIS A 212 -6.50 -23.95 0.45
CA HIS A 212 -6.12 -25.09 1.25
C HIS A 212 -6.92 -25.06 2.55
N TYR A 213 -7.53 -26.19 2.93
CA TYR A 213 -8.21 -26.33 4.21
C TYR A 213 -7.26 -26.93 5.23
N ASP A 214 -6.99 -26.18 6.29
CA ASP A 214 -6.22 -26.62 7.43
C ASP A 214 -7.17 -27.35 8.40
N GLU A 215 -7.14 -28.68 8.38
CA GLU A 215 -7.99 -29.53 9.23
C GLU A 215 -7.70 -29.37 10.72
N ASP A 216 -6.46 -29.01 11.09
CA ASP A 216 -6.05 -28.87 12.49
C ASP A 216 -6.55 -27.54 13.09
N MET A 217 -6.56 -26.48 12.28
CA MET A 217 -7.01 -25.14 12.69
C MET A 217 -8.49 -24.86 12.37
N ASP A 218 -9.14 -25.73 11.59
CA ASP A 218 -10.50 -25.53 11.06
C ASP A 218 -10.64 -24.23 10.25
N GLU A 219 -9.60 -23.93 9.45
CA GLU A 219 -9.46 -22.67 8.70
C GLU A 219 -9.18 -22.92 7.21
N GLU A 220 -9.76 -22.09 6.32
CA GLU A 220 -9.42 -22.07 4.90
C GLU A 220 -8.41 -20.96 4.60
N LEU A 221 -7.24 -21.36 4.11
CA LEU A 221 -6.21 -20.46 3.57
C LEU A 221 -6.36 -20.29 2.07
N MET A 222 -5.82 -19.20 1.53
CA MET A 222 -5.87 -18.91 0.09
C MET A 222 -4.53 -18.49 -0.50
N MET A 223 -4.41 -18.66 -1.82
CA MET A 223 -3.39 -18.04 -2.69
C MET A 223 -4.08 -17.41 -3.91
N LEU A 224 -3.61 -16.23 -4.32
CA LEU A 224 -4.00 -15.59 -5.57
C LEU A 224 -3.35 -16.32 -6.76
N PRO A 225 -3.92 -16.22 -7.97
CA PRO A 225 -3.21 -16.62 -9.19
C PRO A 225 -1.80 -16.00 -9.31
N THR A 226 -1.63 -14.73 -8.95
CA THR A 226 -0.31 -14.10 -8.92
C THR A 226 0.65 -14.71 -7.90
N ASP A 227 0.15 -15.23 -6.78
CA ASP A 227 0.99 -15.87 -5.76
C ASP A 227 1.57 -17.19 -6.29
N LEU A 228 0.73 -18.05 -6.88
CA LEU A 228 1.19 -19.30 -7.48
C LEU A 228 1.98 -19.09 -8.79
N ALA A 229 1.84 -17.93 -9.44
CA ALA A 229 2.72 -17.53 -10.52
C ALA A 229 4.19 -17.39 -10.07
N LEU A 230 4.44 -16.98 -8.82
CA LEU A 230 5.80 -16.91 -8.26
C LEU A 230 6.44 -18.30 -8.13
N LEU A 231 5.63 -19.32 -7.81
CA LEU A 231 6.11 -20.69 -7.66
C LEU A 231 6.27 -21.43 -9.00
N SER A 232 5.45 -21.09 -9.99
CA SER A 232 5.46 -21.76 -11.30
C SER A 232 6.45 -21.14 -12.29
N ASP A 233 6.80 -19.86 -12.14
CA ASP A 233 7.76 -19.17 -12.99
C ASP A 233 9.21 -19.57 -12.66
N PRO A 234 10.04 -20.00 -13.64
CA PRO A 234 11.40 -20.47 -13.40
C PRO A 234 12.37 -19.45 -12.80
N SER A 235 12.14 -18.15 -13.00
CA SER A 235 13.01 -17.08 -12.50
C SER A 235 12.58 -16.61 -11.11
N PHE A 236 11.27 -16.61 -10.82
CA PHE A 236 10.75 -16.31 -9.49
C PHE A 236 10.96 -17.44 -8.49
N LYS A 237 10.74 -18.70 -8.91
CA LYS A 237 10.73 -19.87 -8.04
C LYS A 237 11.98 -20.02 -7.14
N PRO A 238 13.23 -19.82 -7.63
CA PRO A 238 14.40 -19.92 -6.76
C PRO A 238 14.38 -18.95 -5.57
N TRP A 239 13.79 -17.76 -5.74
CA TRP A 239 13.65 -16.78 -4.67
C TRP A 239 12.56 -17.17 -3.67
N VAL A 240 11.44 -17.73 -4.15
CA VAL A 240 10.38 -18.31 -3.29
C VAL A 240 10.97 -19.40 -2.40
N GLU A 241 11.71 -20.35 -2.98
CA GLU A 241 12.35 -21.45 -2.24
C GLU A 241 13.40 -20.94 -1.25
N LEU A 242 14.21 -19.95 -1.66
CA LEU A 242 15.19 -19.30 -0.78
C LEU A 242 14.51 -18.66 0.43
N TYR A 243 13.46 -17.86 0.22
CA TYR A 243 12.78 -17.14 1.30
C TYR A 243 11.96 -18.07 2.20
N ALA A 244 11.43 -19.16 1.68
CA ALA A 244 10.81 -20.21 2.50
C ALA A 244 11.83 -20.85 3.47
N LYS A 245 13.05 -21.10 2.99
CA LYS A 245 14.13 -21.73 3.77
C LYS A 245 14.84 -20.75 4.72
N ASP A 246 15.07 -19.52 4.28
CA ASP A 246 15.92 -18.54 4.96
C ASP A 246 15.12 -17.26 5.25
N LYS A 247 14.57 -17.20 6.47
CA LYS A 247 13.79 -16.05 6.96
C LYS A 247 14.65 -14.79 7.06
N ASP A 248 15.90 -14.90 7.47
CA ASP A 248 16.76 -13.74 7.69
C ASP A 248 17.17 -13.12 6.36
N ARG A 249 17.41 -13.96 5.35
CA ARG A 249 17.60 -13.49 3.97
C ARG A 249 16.36 -12.80 3.43
N PHE A 250 15.17 -13.37 3.63
CA PHE A 250 13.91 -12.72 3.26
C PHE A 250 13.77 -11.35 3.92
N TYR A 251 14.01 -11.26 5.24
CA TYR A 251 13.88 -10.02 5.98
C TYR A 251 14.85 -8.94 5.50
N ALA A 252 16.10 -9.32 5.24
CA ALA A 252 17.12 -8.40 4.73
C ALA A 252 16.77 -7.84 3.35
N ASP A 253 16.26 -8.69 2.44
CA ASP A 253 15.86 -8.26 1.10
C ASP A 253 14.56 -7.45 1.16
N PHE A 254 13.54 -7.92 1.87
CA PHE A 254 12.27 -7.20 2.05
C PHE A 254 12.50 -5.78 2.58
N ALA A 255 13.35 -5.62 3.60
CA ALA A 255 13.64 -4.30 4.17
C ALA A 255 14.21 -3.33 3.15
N LYS A 256 15.15 -3.77 2.32
CA LYS A 256 15.76 -2.94 1.27
C LYS A 256 14.75 -2.59 0.19
N VAL A 257 13.96 -3.57 -0.25
CA VAL A 257 13.04 -3.38 -1.36
C VAL A 257 11.82 -2.55 -0.96
N PHE A 258 11.29 -2.73 0.25
CA PHE A 258 10.22 -1.89 0.76
C PHE A 258 10.71 -0.46 1.02
N ALA A 259 11.96 -0.26 1.45
CA ALA A 259 12.56 1.08 1.51
C ALA A 259 12.68 1.72 0.12
N LYS A 260 13.15 0.98 -0.88
CA LYS A 260 13.20 1.41 -2.29
C LYS A 260 11.81 1.80 -2.81
N LEU A 261 10.79 0.99 -2.52
CA LEU A 261 9.40 1.27 -2.85
C LEU A 261 8.94 2.61 -2.26
N MET A 262 9.20 2.85 -0.97
CA MET A 262 8.83 4.12 -0.32
C MET A 262 9.53 5.32 -0.98
N GLU A 263 10.65 5.16 -1.67
CA GLU A 263 11.39 6.23 -2.34
C GLU A 263 11.08 6.36 -3.84
N LEU A 264 10.17 5.56 -4.40
CA LEU A 264 9.75 5.73 -5.80
C LEU A 264 9.12 7.11 -6.03
N GLY A 265 9.62 7.81 -7.05
CA GLY A 265 9.22 9.17 -7.39
C GLY A 265 9.82 10.26 -6.49
N ILE A 266 10.72 9.92 -5.56
CA ILE A 266 11.40 10.89 -4.69
C ILE A 266 12.77 11.25 -5.28
N GLN A 267 13.00 12.54 -5.46
CA GLN A 267 14.31 13.10 -5.82
C GLN A 267 14.91 13.79 -4.58
N ARG A 268 16.17 13.47 -4.27
CA ARG A 268 16.87 14.06 -3.12
C ARG A 268 18.16 14.76 -3.56
N ASP A 269 18.50 15.84 -2.86
CA ASP A 269 19.82 16.47 -2.98
C ASP A 269 20.89 15.74 -2.15
N GLU A 270 22.13 16.25 -2.18
CA GLU A 270 23.27 15.69 -1.44
C GLU A 270 23.07 15.68 0.08
N SER A 271 22.20 16.55 0.60
CA SER A 271 21.84 16.60 2.03
C SER A 271 20.74 15.60 2.39
N GLY A 272 20.14 14.95 1.40
CA GLY A 272 19.02 14.03 1.54
C GLY A 272 17.65 14.73 1.60
N ALA A 273 17.58 16.04 1.36
CA ALA A 273 16.33 16.78 1.31
C ALA A 273 15.57 16.48 0.01
N VAL A 274 14.25 16.38 0.10
CA VAL A 274 13.39 16.15 -1.08
C VAL A 274 13.35 17.42 -1.93
N VAL A 275 13.72 17.30 -3.21
CA VAL A 275 13.80 18.42 -4.17
C VAL A 275 12.77 18.33 -5.30
N ASN A 276 11.82 17.40 -5.19
CA ASN A 276 10.68 17.31 -6.10
C ASN A 276 10.05 18.70 -6.33
N THR A 277 10.07 19.16 -7.58
CA THR A 277 9.49 20.46 -7.96
C THR A 277 7.97 20.44 -8.00
N ASP A 278 7.36 19.27 -7.78
CA ASP A 278 5.91 19.05 -7.77
C ASP A 278 5.18 19.97 -6.79
N ASN A 279 5.90 20.57 -5.83
CA ASN A 279 5.39 21.50 -4.81
C ASN A 279 5.62 22.98 -5.10
N VAL A 280 6.54 23.31 -6.03
CA VAL A 280 6.95 24.71 -6.30
C VAL A 280 5.94 25.41 -7.21
N LYS A 281 4.97 24.68 -7.79
CA LYS A 281 3.86 25.23 -8.58
C LYS A 281 2.50 25.26 -7.88
N GLY A 282 2.44 25.07 -6.57
CA GLY A 282 1.22 25.38 -5.83
C GLY A 282 1.44 25.36 -4.32
N GLY A 283 1.23 26.53 -3.70
CA GLY A 283 1.23 26.66 -2.26
C GLY A 283 0.23 25.69 -1.63
N TYR A 284 0.66 25.02 -0.56
CA TYR A 284 -0.15 24.11 0.23
C TYR A 284 -1.47 24.78 0.67
N HIS A 285 -2.59 24.27 0.19
CA HIS A 285 -3.91 24.46 0.78
C HIS A 285 -4.49 23.08 1.10
N SER A 286 -4.71 22.82 2.39
CA SER A 286 -5.28 21.56 2.87
C SER A 286 -6.55 21.24 2.09
N ALA A 287 -6.60 20.07 1.46
CA ALA A 287 -7.84 19.56 0.87
C ALA A 287 -8.94 19.56 1.96
N PRO A 288 -10.21 19.86 1.61
CA PRO A 288 -11.33 19.70 2.53
C PRO A 288 -11.36 18.27 3.04
N LYS A 289 -11.71 18.11 4.32
CA LYS A 289 -11.83 16.81 4.98
C LYS A 289 -12.74 15.89 4.16
N LYS A 290 -12.27 14.69 3.81
CA LYS A 290 -13.18 13.61 3.38
C LYS A 290 -14.20 13.34 4.47
N SER A 291 -15.42 12.99 4.06
CA SER A 291 -16.51 12.61 4.95
C SER A 291 -16.02 11.59 6.00
N LYS A 292 -16.45 11.78 7.27
CA LYS A 292 -16.22 10.81 8.35
C LYS A 292 -17.04 9.53 8.19
N HIS A 293 -17.87 9.45 7.14
CA HIS A 293 -18.77 8.35 6.86
C HIS A 293 -18.43 7.73 5.50
N ALA A 294 -18.39 6.40 5.43
CA ALA A 294 -18.22 5.67 4.19
C ALA A 294 -19.37 6.02 3.23
N GLY A 295 -19.05 6.63 2.08
CA GLY A 295 -20.05 6.96 1.07
C GLY A 295 -20.57 5.72 0.36
N LYS A 296 -21.88 5.66 0.11
CA LYS A 296 -22.46 4.69 -0.84
C LYS A 296 -22.13 5.14 -2.27
N PRO A 297 -21.87 4.20 -3.20
CA PRO A 297 -21.55 4.53 -4.58
C PRO A 297 -22.84 4.89 -5.34
N GLU A 298 -23.36 6.11 -5.12
CA GLU A 298 -24.41 6.65 -5.99
C GLU A 298 -23.96 7.99 -6.59
N ALA A 299 -23.82 7.96 -7.92
CA ALA A 299 -23.86 9.07 -8.87
C ALA A 299 -23.30 10.42 -8.39
N VAL A 300 -22.03 10.47 -8.01
CA VAL A 300 -21.28 11.73 -7.97
C VAL A 300 -20.72 11.99 -9.38
N ASP A 301 -21.10 13.12 -9.96
CA ASP A 301 -20.49 13.72 -11.15
C ASP A 301 -18.94 13.63 -11.05
N ARG A 302 -18.22 13.58 -12.19
CA ARG A 302 -16.76 13.42 -12.31
C ARG A 302 -15.92 14.44 -11.48
N TYR A 303 -16.56 15.36 -10.78
CA TYR A 303 -15.98 16.39 -9.92
C TYR A 303 -16.65 16.51 -8.54
N GLY A 304 -17.50 15.57 -8.13
CA GLY A 304 -18.46 15.70 -7.03
C GLY A 304 -17.90 16.14 -5.67
N GLU A 305 -16.61 15.88 -5.40
CA GLU A 305 -15.95 16.31 -4.16
C GLU A 305 -14.84 17.37 -4.37
N ALA A 306 -14.53 17.72 -5.62
CA ALA A 306 -13.45 18.65 -6.00
C ALA A 306 -13.94 20.00 -6.57
N ALA A 307 -15.23 20.12 -6.88
CA ALA A 307 -15.82 21.35 -7.42
C ALA A 307 -15.57 22.60 -6.54
N PRO A 308 -15.73 22.55 -5.20
CA PRO A 308 -15.49 23.73 -4.37
C PRO A 308 -14.04 24.23 -4.40
N VAL A 309 -13.07 23.30 -4.38
CA VAL A 309 -11.63 23.61 -4.42
C VAL A 309 -11.21 24.15 -5.79
N LYS A 310 -11.79 23.61 -6.86
CA LYS A 310 -11.59 24.11 -8.23
C LYS A 310 -12.09 25.54 -8.38
N ASP A 311 -13.25 25.86 -7.80
CA ASP A 311 -13.85 27.19 -7.88
C ASP A 311 -13.10 28.21 -7.00
N GLU A 312 -12.65 27.83 -5.81
CA GLU A 312 -11.79 28.67 -4.94
C GLU A 312 -10.44 28.98 -5.62
N ASN A 313 -9.80 27.98 -6.22
CA ASN A 313 -8.56 28.15 -6.98
C ASN A 313 -8.74 29.05 -8.21
N LYS A 314 -9.91 28.98 -8.87
CA LYS A 314 -10.23 29.81 -10.03
C LYS A 314 -10.46 31.28 -9.64
N GLN A 315 -11.12 31.54 -8.51
CA GLN A 315 -11.33 32.89 -7.99
C GLN A 315 -10.02 33.54 -7.50
N PHE A 316 -9.10 32.76 -6.93
CA PHE A 316 -7.80 33.25 -6.49
C PHE A 316 -6.89 33.61 -7.67
N ARG A 317 -6.82 32.77 -8.72
CA ARG A 317 -6.07 33.04 -9.95
C ARG A 317 -6.57 34.27 -10.71
N ALA A 318 -7.84 34.65 -10.55
CA ALA A 318 -8.40 35.86 -11.13
C ALA A 318 -8.02 37.15 -10.37
N ARG A 319 -7.37 37.04 -9.22
CA ARG A 319 -6.92 38.16 -8.37
C ARG A 319 -5.41 38.41 -8.42
N LEU A 320 -4.67 37.58 -9.14
CA LEU A 320 -3.26 37.77 -9.51
C LEU A 320 -3.18 38.43 -10.89
#